data_AF-A0A524HCN2-F1
#
_entry.id   AF-A0A524HCN2-F1
#
_cell.length_a   1.000
_cell.length_b   1.000
_cell.length_c   1.000
_cell.angle_alpha   90.00
_cell.angle_beta   90.00
_cell.angle_gamma   90.00
#
_symmetry.space_group_name_H-M   'P 1'
#
loop_
_entity.id
_entity.type
_entity.pdbx_description
1 polymer ?
#
loop_
_entity_poly.entity_id
_entity_poly.type
_entity_poly.pdbx_seq_one_letter_code
_entity_poly.pdbx_strand_id
1 'polypeptide(L)'
;REEDFVKAMQIIQENVNDFMAWISAGDIGPLIGRMRREFNKISQDELESFFVGSRAEASCRKVMEPMVRRIVNRLLHCVIKNVNTIAKESGPCEAAKLVQSIIQNAQDMSSRTESDQEKQQ
;
A
#
# COMPACT_ATOMS: atom_id res chain seq x y z
N ARG A 1 -41.31 -17.38 22.09
CA ARG A 1 -40.17 -17.77 22.95
C ARG A 1 -39.03 -18.35 22.12
N GLU A 2 -39.21 -19.49 21.44
CA GLU A 2 -38.15 -20.04 20.56
C GLU A 2 -37.85 -19.15 19.34
N GLU A 3 -38.89 -18.62 18.69
CA GLU A 3 -38.71 -17.67 17.57
C GLU A 3 -38.02 -16.37 17.99
N ASP A 4 -38.29 -15.88 19.20
CA ASP A 4 -37.66 -14.68 19.74
C ASP A 4 -36.17 -14.93 20.03
N PHE A 5 -35.84 -16.13 20.49
CA PHE A 5 -34.45 -16.56 20.72
C PHE A 5 -33.67 -16.66 19.40
N VAL A 6 -34.27 -17.23 18.35
CA VAL A 6 -33.66 -17.31 17.02
C VAL A 6 -33.40 -15.91 16.44
N LYS A 7 -34.37 -14.98 16.56
CA LYS A 7 -34.19 -13.59 16.14
C LYS A 7 -33.10 -12.88 16.94
N ALA A 8 -33.05 -13.08 18.26
CA ALA A 8 -32.01 -12.49 19.10
C ALA A 8 -30.62 -13.00 18.69
N MET A 9 -30.48 -14.30 18.40
CA MET A 9 -29.23 -14.89 17.94
C MET A 9 -28.80 -14.38 16.56
N GLN A 10 -29.73 -14.17 15.64
CA GLN A 10 -29.43 -13.53 14.34
C GLN A 10 -28.89 -12.12 14.51
N ILE A 11 -29.54 -11.30 15.34
CA ILE A 11 -29.10 -9.92 15.61
C ILE A 11 -27.70 -9.91 16.24
N ILE A 12 -27.43 -10.82 17.19
CA ILE A 12 -26.10 -10.94 17.80
C ILE A 12 -25.06 -11.34 16.75
N GLN A 13 -25.37 -12.30 15.89
CA GLN A 13 -24.46 -12.77 14.85
C GLN A 13 -24.14 -11.66 13.83
N GLU A 14 -25.14 -10.89 13.40
CA GLU A 14 -24.95 -9.74 12.52
C GLU A 14 -24.05 -8.67 13.18
N ASN A 15 -24.33 -8.31 14.43
CA ASN A 15 -23.51 -7.33 15.16
C ASN A 15 -22.07 -7.80 15.39
N VAL A 16 -21.85 -9.09 15.67
CA VAL A 16 -20.50 -9.67 15.79
C VAL A 16 -19.78 -9.61 14.45
N ASN A 17 -20.46 -9.95 13.35
CA ASN A 17 -19.87 -9.88 12.01
C ASN A 17 -19.48 -8.44 11.64
N ASP A 18 -20.36 -7.47 11.91
CA ASP A 18 -20.11 -6.05 11.67
C ASP A 18 -18.95 -5.52 12.54
N PHE A 19 -18.89 -5.93 13.80
CA PHE A 19 -17.81 -5.57 14.71
C PHE A 19 -16.46 -6.16 14.28
N MET A 20 -16.44 -7.42 13.85
CA MET A 20 -15.22 -8.07 13.36
C MET A 20 -14.75 -7.46 12.03
N ALA A 21 -15.69 -7.09 11.16
CA ALA A 21 -15.38 -6.33 9.94
C ALA A 21 -14.82 -4.95 10.28
N TRP A 22 -15.38 -4.26 11.27
CA TRP A 22 -14.90 -2.96 11.74
C TRP A 22 -13.49 -3.04 12.34
N ILE A 23 -13.21 -4.03 13.20
CA ILE A 23 -11.84 -4.27 13.72
C ILE A 23 -10.87 -4.55 12.57
N SER A 24 -11.24 -5.43 11.64
CA SER A 24 -10.39 -5.78 10.49
C SER A 24 -10.15 -4.58 9.56
N ALA A 25 -11.10 -3.66 9.44
CA ALA A 25 -10.93 -2.42 8.68
C ALA A 25 -9.95 -1.45 9.36
N GLY A 26 -9.87 -1.47 10.70
CA GLY A 26 -8.88 -0.74 11.49
C GLY A 26 -7.43 -1.08 11.12
N ASP A 27 -7.17 -2.29 10.64
CA ASP A 27 -5.83 -2.78 10.26
C ASP A 27 -5.37 -2.32 8.86
N ILE A 28 -6.28 -1.86 8.00
CA ILE A 28 -5.93 -1.44 6.63
C ILE A 28 -5.20 -0.09 6.62
N GLY A 29 -5.55 0.83 7.54
CA GLY A 29 -4.91 2.15 7.63
C GLY A 29 -3.39 2.08 7.83
N PRO A 30 -2.90 1.35 8.85
CA PRO A 30 -1.47 1.11 9.05
C PRO A 30 -0.78 0.43 7.84
N LEU A 31 -1.47 -0.50 7.17
CA LEU A 31 -0.99 -1.16 5.96
C LEU A 31 -0.81 -0.16 4.79
N ILE A 32 -1.80 0.70 4.53
CA ILE A 32 -1.67 1.78 3.54
C ILE A 32 -0.50 2.70 3.89
N GLY A 33 -0.31 3.00 5.17
CA GLY A 33 0.83 3.78 5.66
C GLY A 33 2.18 3.14 5.33
N ARG A 34 2.32 1.82 5.52
CA ARG A 34 3.51 1.04 5.13
C ARG A 34 3.73 1.07 3.60
N MET A 35 2.70 0.76 2.83
CA MET A 35 2.77 0.77 1.36
C MET A 35 3.24 2.13 0.80
N ARG A 36 2.74 3.24 1.36
CA ARG A 36 3.20 4.58 0.99
C ARG A 36 4.70 4.78 1.24
N ARG A 37 5.22 4.26 2.35
CA ARG A 37 6.65 4.36 2.67
C ARG A 37 7.50 3.58 1.68
N GLU A 38 7.10 2.34 1.35
CA GLU A 38 7.84 1.52 0.37
C GLU A 38 7.88 2.20 -1.01
N PHE A 39 6.76 2.74 -1.49
CA PHE A 39 6.73 3.40 -2.80
C PHE A 39 7.56 4.69 -2.83
N ASN A 40 7.53 5.46 -1.73
CA ASN A 40 8.37 6.64 -1.60
C ASN A 40 9.86 6.27 -1.55
N LYS A 41 10.20 5.20 -0.82
CA LYS A 41 11.56 4.67 -0.74
C LYS A 41 12.06 4.29 -2.14
N ILE A 42 11.32 3.46 -2.87
CA ILE A 42 11.64 3.11 -4.27
C ILE A 42 11.91 4.37 -5.10
N SER A 43 11.02 5.35 -5.03
CA SER A 43 11.18 6.57 -5.83
C SER A 43 12.42 7.40 -5.45
N GLN A 44 12.79 7.38 -4.17
CA GLN A 44 13.97 8.06 -3.67
C GLN A 44 15.23 7.32 -4.10
N ASP A 45 15.27 5.99 -3.95
CA ASP A 45 16.40 5.14 -4.35
C ASP A 45 16.66 5.28 -5.87
N GLU A 46 15.61 5.31 -6.69
CA GLU A 46 15.73 5.53 -8.14
C GLU A 46 16.24 6.93 -8.50
N LEU A 47 15.79 7.96 -7.78
CA LEU A 47 16.30 9.33 -7.97
C LEU A 47 17.77 9.41 -7.56
N GLU A 48 18.15 8.80 -6.43
CA GLU A 48 19.53 8.76 -5.95
C GLU A 48 20.44 8.02 -6.93
N SER A 49 20.01 6.86 -7.43
CA SER A 49 20.73 6.08 -8.45
C SER A 49 20.87 6.85 -9.78
N PHE A 50 19.85 7.61 -10.19
CA PHE A 50 19.94 8.43 -11.40
C PHE A 50 20.94 9.59 -11.25
N PHE A 51 20.94 10.28 -10.10
CA PHE A 51 21.76 11.46 -9.83
C PHE A 51 23.13 11.13 -9.21
N VAL A 52 23.88 10.24 -9.85
CA VAL A 52 25.28 9.92 -9.51
C VAL A 52 26.27 10.48 -10.53
N GLY A 53 27.56 10.55 -10.14
CA GLY A 53 28.65 10.96 -11.03
C GLY A 53 28.47 12.36 -11.62
N SER A 54 28.61 12.49 -12.94
CA SER A 54 28.44 13.77 -13.65
C SER A 54 27.02 14.36 -13.54
N ARG A 55 26.04 13.56 -13.12
CA ARG A 55 24.66 14.01 -12.91
C ARG A 55 24.38 14.48 -11.48
N ALA A 56 25.29 14.29 -10.52
CA ALA A 56 25.04 14.59 -9.11
C ALA A 56 24.59 16.04 -8.85
N GLU A 57 25.17 16.99 -9.59
CA GLU A 57 24.86 18.42 -9.50
C GLU A 57 23.94 18.93 -10.62
N ALA A 58 23.27 18.03 -11.35
CA ALA A 58 22.40 18.42 -12.44
C ALA A 58 21.28 19.37 -11.95
N SER A 59 21.21 20.56 -12.54
CA SER A 59 20.24 21.59 -12.17
C SER A 59 18.79 21.13 -12.28
N CYS A 60 18.52 20.16 -13.16
CA CYS A 60 17.20 19.56 -13.35
C CYS A 60 16.72 18.71 -12.17
N ARG A 61 17.59 18.33 -11.21
CA ARG A 61 17.21 17.53 -10.02
C ARG A 61 16.05 18.15 -9.26
N LYS A 62 16.10 19.47 -9.03
CA LYS A 62 15.05 20.25 -8.35
C LYS A 62 13.70 20.24 -9.05
N VAL A 63 13.66 19.95 -10.35
CA VAL A 63 12.43 19.86 -11.15
C VAL A 63 11.95 18.41 -11.28
N MET A 64 12.91 17.48 -11.43
CA MET A 64 12.63 16.04 -11.59
C MET A 64 12.05 15.43 -10.32
N GLU A 65 12.64 15.71 -9.15
CA GLU A 65 12.18 15.11 -7.89
C GLU A 65 10.71 15.43 -7.56
N PRO A 66 10.22 16.68 -7.65
CA PRO A 66 8.79 16.97 -7.51
C PRO A 66 7.92 16.30 -8.58
N MET A 67 8.45 16.10 -9.79
CA MET A 67 7.72 15.43 -10.87
C MET A 67 7.51 13.95 -10.56
N VAL A 68 8.57 13.24 -10.16
CA VAL A 68 8.52 11.83 -9.73
C VAL A 68 7.57 11.69 -8.55
N ARG A 69 7.68 12.56 -7.54
CA ARG A 69 6.77 12.55 -6.39
C ARG A 69 5.30 12.71 -6.78
N ARG A 70 4.98 13.57 -7.76
CA ARG A 70 3.61 13.71 -8.28
C ARG A 70 3.13 12.45 -8.97
N ILE A 71 3.99 11.77 -9.74
CA ILE A 71 3.66 10.51 -10.40
C ILE A 71 3.36 9.43 -9.35
N VAL A 72 4.26 9.25 -8.37
CA VAL A 72 4.10 8.27 -7.29
C VAL A 72 2.83 8.53 -6.49
N ASN A 73 2.53 9.80 -6.15
CA ASN A 73 1.30 10.15 -5.46
C ASN A 73 0.04 9.82 -6.27
N ARG A 74 0.04 10.06 -7.59
CA ARG A 74 -1.08 9.69 -8.47
C ARG A 74 -1.30 8.18 -8.51
N LEU A 75 -0.22 7.40 -8.61
CA LEU A 75 -0.28 5.94 -8.57
C LEU A 75 -0.78 5.43 -7.21
N LEU A 76 -0.26 5.97 -6.11
CA LEU A 76 -0.73 5.66 -4.75
C LEU A 76 -2.21 5.96 -4.58
N HIS A 77 -2.69 7.10 -5.08
CA HIS A 77 -4.11 7.42 -5.05
C HIS A 77 -4.96 6.39 -5.80
N CYS A 78 -4.51 5.95 -6.98
CA CYS A 78 -5.18 4.90 -7.75
C CYS A 78 -5.25 3.59 -6.98
N VAL A 79 -4.13 3.13 -6.43
CA VAL A 79 -4.04 1.88 -5.66
C VAL A 79 -4.92 1.94 -4.41
N ILE A 80 -4.86 3.03 -3.63
CA ILE A 80 -5.69 3.21 -2.43
C ILE A 80 -7.18 3.19 -2.79
N LYS A 81 -7.57 3.80 -3.91
CA LYS A 81 -8.95 3.74 -4.38
C LYS A 81 -9.38 2.30 -4.67
N ASN A 82 -8.54 1.51 -5.34
CA ASN A 82 -8.82 0.09 -5.61
C ASN A 82 -8.89 -0.75 -4.33
N VAL A 83 -8.00 -0.51 -3.37
CA VAL A 83 -8.05 -1.16 -2.05
C VAL A 83 -9.37 -0.86 -1.34
N ASN A 84 -9.82 0.40 -1.38
CA ASN A 84 -11.11 0.78 -0.80
C ASN A 84 -12.29 0.15 -1.54
N THR A 85 -12.21 -0.02 -2.87
CA THR A 85 -13.22 -0.76 -3.65
C THR A 85 -13.29 -2.22 -3.19
N ILE A 86 -12.15 -2.91 -3.08
CA ILE A 86 -12.10 -4.31 -2.63
C ILE A 86 -12.59 -4.44 -1.19
N ALA A 87 -12.25 -3.48 -0.31
CA ALA A 87 -12.75 -3.48 1.06
C ALA A 87 -14.28 -3.42 1.13
N LYS A 88 -14.92 -2.73 0.17
CA LYS A 88 -16.38 -2.65 0.04
C LYS A 88 -16.99 -3.90 -0.61
N GLU A 89 -16.34 -4.45 -1.63
CA GLU A 89 -16.89 -5.55 -2.44
C GLU A 89 -16.62 -6.94 -1.85
N SER A 90 -15.43 -7.15 -1.28
CA SER A 90 -14.94 -8.45 -0.79
C SER A 90 -14.58 -8.43 0.70
N GLY A 91 -14.76 -7.28 1.35
CA GLY A 91 -14.51 -7.10 2.77
C GLY A 91 -13.07 -6.69 3.10
N PRO A 92 -12.85 -6.23 4.35
CA PRO A 92 -11.58 -5.63 4.78
C PRO A 92 -10.41 -6.62 4.81
N CYS A 93 -10.66 -7.91 5.07
CA CYS A 93 -9.61 -8.93 5.11
C CYS A 93 -8.93 -9.12 3.73
N GLU A 94 -9.72 -9.20 2.66
CA GLU A 94 -9.18 -9.33 1.29
C GLU A 94 -8.44 -8.06 0.85
N ALA A 95 -8.95 -6.88 1.22
CA ALA A 95 -8.25 -5.63 0.99
C ALA A 95 -6.89 -5.58 1.71
N ALA A 96 -6.83 -6.05 2.97
CA ALA A 96 -5.59 -6.14 3.74
C ALA A 96 -4.58 -7.09 3.09
N LYS A 97 -5.01 -8.27 2.63
CA LYS A 97 -4.16 -9.21 1.90
C LYS A 97 -3.58 -8.59 0.64
N LEU A 98 -4.38 -7.87 -0.15
CA LEU A 98 -3.89 -7.17 -1.33
C LEU A 98 -2.79 -6.16 -0.96
N VAL A 99 -3.03 -5.29 0.03
CA VAL A 99 -2.02 -4.30 0.44
C VAL A 99 -0.74 -4.98 0.92
N GLN A 100 -0.86 -6.06 1.68
CA GLN A 100 0.31 -6.83 2.14
C GLN A 100 1.10 -7.42 0.98
N SER A 101 0.44 -7.98 -0.04
CA SER A 101 1.10 -8.48 -1.26
C SER A 101 1.78 -7.37 -2.06
N ILE A 102 1.17 -6.17 -2.14
CA ILE A 102 1.78 -5.01 -2.79
C ILE A 102 3.05 -4.56 -2.05
N ILE A 103 3.01 -4.54 -0.71
CA ILE A 103 4.18 -4.22 0.11
C ILE A 103 5.30 -5.24 -0.14
N GLN A 104 4.99 -6.53 -0.12
CA GLN A 104 6.00 -7.57 -0.36
C GLN A 104 6.63 -7.43 -1.75
N ASN A 105 5.81 -7.26 -2.79
CA ASN A 105 6.30 -7.05 -4.15
C ASN A 105 7.18 -5.80 -4.27
N ALA A 106 6.84 -4.72 -3.56
CA ALA A 106 7.65 -3.50 -3.54
C ALA A 106 9.04 -3.75 -2.92
N GLN A 107 9.09 -4.48 -1.81
CA GLN A 107 10.34 -4.85 -1.15
C GLN A 107 11.21 -5.79 -2.02
N ASP A 108 10.57 -6.74 -2.70
CA ASP A 108 11.24 -7.66 -3.61
C ASP A 108 11.84 -6.92 -4.83
N MET A 109 11.17 -5.88 -5.33
CA MET A 109 11.72 -5.04 -6.40
C MET A 109 12.95 -4.25 -5.94
N SER A 110 12.91 -3.62 -4.75
CA SER A 110 14.06 -2.89 -4.20
C SER A 110 15.29 -3.78 -4.02
N SER A 111 15.12 -4.99 -3.49
CA SER A 111 16.24 -5.93 -3.30
C SER A 111 16.87 -6.44 -4.60
N ARG A 112 16.08 -6.58 -5.68
CA ARG A 112 16.62 -6.93 -7.00
C ARG A 112 17.47 -5.81 -7.59
N THR A 113 17.02 -4.56 -7.48
CA THR A 113 17.74 -3.40 -7.99
C THR A 113 19.12 -3.25 -7.35
N GLU A 114 19.25 -3.51 -6.03
CA GLU A 114 20.54 -3.52 -5.33
C GLU A 114 21.49 -4.59 -5.92
N SER A 115 20.99 -5.82 -6.14
CA SER A 115 21.80 -6.95 -6.65
C SER A 115 22.27 -6.79 -8.11
N ASP A 116 21.54 -6.02 -8.92
CA ASP A 116 21.91 -5.74 -10.31
C ASP A 116 22.91 -4.60 -10.44
N GLN A 117 22.91 -3.65 -9.49
CA GLN A 117 23.88 -2.56 -9.43
C GLN A 117 25.27 -3.03 -8.96
N GLU A 118 25.34 -3.98 -8.01
CA GLU A 118 26.62 -4.58 -7.55
C GLU A 118 27.35 -5.37 -8.63
N LYS A 119 26.66 -5.90 -9.64
CA LYS A 119 27.27 -6.64 -10.75
C LYS A 119 27.84 -5.77 -11.86
N GLN A 120 27.56 -4.46 -11.84
CA GLN A 120 27.99 -3.50 -12.86
C GLN A 120 29.13 -2.58 -12.38
N GLN A 121 29.59 -2.71 -11.14
CA GLN A 121 30.83 -2.12 -10.62
C GLN A 121 31.99 -3.11 -10.68
#